data_AF-A0A2T2RKA8-F1
#
_entry.id   AF-A0A2T2RKA8-F1
#
_cell.length_a   1.000
_cell.length_b   1.000
_cell.length_c   1.000
_cell.angle_alpha   90.00
_cell.angle_beta   90.00
_cell.angle_gamma   90.00
#
_symmetry.space_group_name_H-M   'P 1'
#
loop_
_entity.id
_entity.type
_entity.pdbx_description
1 polymer ?
#
loop_
_entity_poly.entity_id
_entity_poly.type
_entity_poly.pdbx_seq_one_letter_code
_entity_poly.pdbx_strand_id
1 'polypeptide(L)' 'MCITCSDEAVEVTVMTLLDDGLARVDTGEGIEEISVALVETGPGDRVLVHAKEAIGVMHASAE' A
#
# COMPACT_ATOMS: atom_id res chain seq x y z
N MET A 1 -0.69 21.39 5.34
CA MET A 1 -0.34 20.18 6.13
C MET A 1 0.43 19.29 5.18
N CYS A 2 1.71 19.00 5.47
CA CYS A 2 2.63 18.34 4.53
C CYS A 2 2.59 16.83 4.73
N ILE A 3 2.33 16.08 3.67
CA ILE A 3 2.37 14.62 3.56
C ILE A 3 3.75 14.02 3.93
N THR A 4 4.81 14.82 3.95
CA THR A 4 6.16 14.41 4.40
C THR A 4 6.44 14.69 5.88
N CYS A 5 5.53 15.36 6.59
CA CYS A 5 5.67 15.69 8.01
C CYS A 5 4.58 15.06 8.91
N SER A 6 3.60 14.37 8.32
CA SER A 6 2.67 13.50 9.06
C SER A 6 3.21 12.08 8.96
N ASP A 7 3.62 11.54 10.10
CA ASP A 7 3.92 10.12 10.36
C ASP A 7 2.64 9.29 10.29
N GLU A 8 1.85 9.44 9.24
CA GLU A 8 0.57 8.77 9.10
C GLU A 8 0.67 7.80 7.93
N ALA A 9 0.65 6.51 8.26
CA ALA A 9 0.56 5.46 7.27
C ALA A 9 -0.84 5.49 6.66
N VAL A 10 -0.90 5.51 5.33
CA VAL A 10 -2.16 5.57 4.58
C VAL A 10 -2.57 4.15 4.22
N GLU A 11 -3.83 3.79 4.51
CA GLU A 11 -4.43 2.55 4.04
C GLU A 11 -4.77 2.70 2.55
N VAL A 12 -4.28 1.77 1.74
CA VAL A 12 -4.54 1.72 0.30
C VAL A 12 -4.90 0.30 -0.12
N THR A 13 -5.60 0.16 -1.24
CA THR A 13 -5.98 -1.16 -1.77
C THR A 13 -5.11 -1.54 -2.94
N VAL A 14 -4.49 -2.72 -2.91
CA VAL A 14 -3.68 -3.23 -4.03
C VAL A 14 -4.57 -3.60 -5.20
N MET A 15 -4.35 -2.99 -6.36
CA MET A 15 -5.08 -3.32 -7.58
C MET A 15 -4.35 -4.39 -8.40
N THR A 16 -3.04 -4.24 -8.56
CA THR A 16 -2.21 -5.18 -9.32
C THR A 16 -0.77 -5.14 -8.83
N LEU A 17 -0.11 -6.29 -8.85
CA LEU A 17 1.32 -6.38 -8.65
C LEU A 17 2.05 -6.10 -9.98
N LEU A 18 3.23 -5.51 -9.87
CA LEU A 18 4.15 -5.23 -10.96
C LEU A 18 5.45 -6.00 -10.73
N ASP A 19 6.32 -5.99 -11.73
CA ASP A 19 7.68 -6.52 -11.61
C ASP A 19 8.51 -5.71 -10.58
N ASP A 20 9.65 -6.25 -10.17
CA ASP A 20 10.59 -5.62 -9.24
C ASP A 20 10.04 -5.32 -7.82
N GLY A 21 8.95 -5.96 -7.42
CA GLY A 21 8.37 -5.78 -6.09
C GLY A 21 7.60 -4.47 -5.94
N LEU A 22 7.03 -3.98 -7.04
CA LEU A 22 6.15 -2.82 -7.08
C LEU A 22 4.68 -3.26 -7.14
N ALA A 23 3.77 -2.36 -6.77
CA ALA A 23 2.34 -2.57 -6.92
C ALA A 23 1.62 -1.26 -7.25
N ARG A 24 0.57 -1.35 -8.06
CA ARG A 24 -0.41 -0.27 -8.21
C ARG A 24 -1.48 -0.41 -7.16
N VAL A 25 -1.72 0.69 -6.45
CA VAL A 25 -2.71 0.79 -5.39
C VAL A 25 -3.72 1.88 -5.70
N ASP A 26 -4.96 1.67 -5.26
CA ASP A 26 -5.98 2.70 -5.20
C ASP A 26 -5.96 3.32 -3.81
N THR A 27 -5.79 4.65 -3.76
CA THR A 27 -5.76 5.44 -2.52
C THR A 27 -7.12 6.08 -2.19
N GLY A 28 -8.16 5.84 -3.01
CA GLY A 28 -9.43 6.55 -2.97
C GLY A 28 -9.41 7.93 -3.64
N GLU A 29 -8.23 8.56 -3.79
CA GLU A 29 -8.04 9.81 -4.54
C GLU A 29 -7.48 9.57 -5.95
N GLY A 30 -6.81 8.44 -6.15
CA GLY A 30 -6.26 8.03 -7.44
C GLY A 30 -5.45 6.75 -7.36
N ILE A 31 -4.82 6.41 -8.48
CA ILE A 31 -3.94 5.25 -8.60
C ILE A 31 -2.50 5.68 -8.43
N GLU A 32 -1.81 5.07 -7.48
CA GLU A 32 -0.40 5.32 -7.19
C GLU A 32 0.40 4.03 -7.34
N GLU A 33 1.71 4.17 -7.57
CA GLU A 33 2.66 3.05 -7.61
C GLU A 33 3.53 3.10 -6.35
N ILE A 34 3.58 1.97 -5.64
CA ILE A 34 4.29 1.83 -4.37
C ILE A 34 5.21 0.61 -4.39
N SER A 35 6.21 0.63 -3.52
CA SER A 35 7.04 -0.54 -3.21
C SER A 35 6.30 -1.47 -2.26
N VAL A 36 6.23 -2.76 -2.60
CA VAL A 36 5.73 -3.82 -1.73
C VAL A 36 6.85 -4.81 -1.36
N ALA A 37 8.11 -4.47 -1.60
CA ALA A 37 9.24 -5.37 -1.35
C ALA A 37 9.39 -5.81 0.12
N LEU A 38 8.83 -5.06 1.08
CA LEU A 38 8.91 -5.35 2.51
C LEU A 38 7.77 -6.21 3.04
N VAL A 39 6.70 -6.43 2.26
CA VAL A 39 5.50 -7.14 2.70
C VAL A 39 4.96 -8.06 1.61
N GLU A 40 4.43 -9.22 1.99
CA GLU A 40 3.79 -10.14 1.06
C GLU A 40 2.31 -9.75 0.90
N THR A 41 1.92 -9.22 -0.26
CA THR A 41 0.55 -8.75 -0.52
C THR A 41 0.08 -9.18 -1.91
N GLY A 42 -1.24 -9.33 -2.09
CA GLY A 42 -1.86 -9.63 -3.38
C GLY A 42 -2.84 -8.54 -3.85
N PRO A 43 -3.32 -8.62 -5.11
CA PRO A 43 -4.41 -7.77 -5.56
C PRO A 43 -5.68 -8.03 -4.74
N GLY A 44 -6.28 -6.96 -4.23
CA GLY A 44 -7.42 -6.97 -3.31
C GLY A 44 -7.07 -6.82 -1.83
N ASP A 45 -5.80 -7.01 -1.46
CA ASP A 45 -5.35 -6.74 -0.09
C ASP A 45 -5.29 -5.24 0.20
N ARG A 46 -5.44 -4.91 1.49
CA ARG A 46 -5.21 -3.57 2.01
C ARG A 46 -3.85 -3.51 2.66
N VAL A 47 -3.09 -2.46 2.35
CA VAL A 47 -1.75 -2.26 2.89
C VAL A 47 -1.60 -0.86 3.45
N LEU A 48 -0.74 -0.74 4.45
CA LEU A 48 -0.31 0.53 5.02
C LEU A 48 0.93 1.02 4.29
N VAL A 49 0.87 2.25 3.79
CA VAL A 49 1.97 2.87 3.04
C VAL A 49 2.51 4.07 3.79
N HIS A 50 3.83 4.13 3.92
CA HIS A 50 4.55 5.30 4.38
C HIS A 50 5.68 5.61 3.39
N ALA A 51 5.81 6.88 2.98
CA ALA A 51 6.85 7.30 2.03
C ALA A 51 6.94 6.45 0.73
N LYS A 52 5.78 6.02 0.19
CA LYS A 52 5.65 5.12 -0.97
C LYS A 52 6.13 3.68 -0.77
N GLU A 53 6.33 3.29 0.48
CA GLU A 53 6.73 1.94 0.86
C GLU A 53 5.64 1.28 1.69
N ALA A 54 5.22 0.08 1.30
CA ALA A 54 4.29 -0.71 2.08
C ALA A 54 5.02 -1.25 3.32
N ILE A 55 4.51 -0.90 4.49
CA ILE A 55 5.09 -1.23 5.79
C ILE A 55 4.25 -2.23 6.59
N GLY A 56 3.05 -2.58 6.12
CA GLY A 56 2.20 -3.58 6.75
C GLY A 56 1.02 -3.99 5.87
N VAL A 57 0.54 -5.22 6.09
CA VAL A 57 -0.66 -5.78 5.45
C VAL A 57 -1.80 -5.82 6.45
N MET A 58 -2.99 -5.42 6.01
CA MET A 58 -4.23 -5.52 6.77
C MET A 58 -5.00 -6.71 6.25
N HIS A 59 -4.76 -7.87 6.84
CA HIS A 59 -5.65 -9.00 6.62
C HIS A 59 -6.99 -8.66 7.25
N ALA A 60 -8.07 -8.66 6.47
CA ALA A 60 -9.39 -8.83 7.06
C ALA A 60 -9.33 -10.16 7.79
N SER A 61 -9.45 -10.16 9.12
CA SER A 61 -9.44 -11.37 9.95
C SER A 61 -10.36 -12.41 9.29
N ALA A 62 -9.76 -13.42 8.64
CA ALA A 62 -10.50 -14.57 8.18
C ALA A 62 -10.78 -15.40 9.43
N GLU A 63 -11.93 -15.13 10.06
CA GLU A 63 -12.62 -16.07 10.95
C GLU A 63 -13.49 -17.02 10.12
#